data_AF-A0A7S0T878-F1
#
_entry.id   AF-A0A7S0T878-F1
#
_cell.length_a   1.000
_cell.length_b   1.000
_cell.length_c   1.000
_cell.angle_alpha   90.00
_cell.angle_beta   90.00
_cell.angle_gamma   90.00
#
_symmetry.space_group_name_H-M   'P 1'
#
loop_
_entity.id
_entity.type
_entity.pdbx_description
1 polymer ?
#
loop_
_entity_poly.entity_id
_entity_poly.type
_entity_poly.pdbx_seq_one_letter_code
_entity_poly.pdbx_strand_id
1 'polypeptide(L)'
;MVRGFDRGYKRLPKQKEEVPPSEPSRRVNDEIPGDLEVLFVGDEQTKAQIMFAREALMFAQKAGLDLVEIAPNARPPVCKMVDYESMLRAEREKSRQMQQKLLKNTKKVSALKELRFTPTIQQHDFDVKLKRAREWLEVRELRFFLLSSLQTNFHQLRTTELG
;
A
#
# COMPACT_ATOMS: atom_id res chain seq x y z
N MET A 1 2.50 -51.47 -16.07
CA MET A 1 1.89 -50.97 -14.81
C MET A 1 2.53 -49.61 -14.50
N VAL A 2 1.92 -48.51 -14.94
CA VAL A 2 2.50 -47.15 -14.78
C VAL A 2 1.82 -46.49 -13.58
N ARG A 3 2.56 -46.21 -12.51
CA ARG A 3 2.00 -45.50 -11.34
C ARG A 3 1.97 -44.00 -11.66
N GLY A 4 0.77 -43.46 -11.83
CA GLY A 4 0.56 -42.03 -12.02
C GLY A 4 1.11 -41.23 -10.83
N PHE A 5 1.92 -40.22 -11.13
CA PHE A 5 2.50 -39.34 -10.12
C PHE A 5 1.55 -38.15 -9.92
N ASP A 6 0.46 -38.37 -9.17
CA ASP A 6 -0.49 -37.30 -8.78
C ASP A 6 0.18 -36.31 -7.82
N ARG A 7 1.03 -35.45 -8.36
CA ARG A 7 1.53 -34.26 -7.66
C ARG A 7 0.40 -33.25 -7.64
N GLY A 8 -0.55 -33.46 -6.73
CA GLY A 8 -1.64 -32.54 -6.47
C GLY A 8 -1.10 -31.17 -6.11
N TYR A 9 -1.03 -30.27 -7.08
CA TYR A 9 -0.82 -28.85 -6.86
C TYR A 9 -1.99 -28.35 -6.02
N LYS A 10 -1.78 -28.25 -4.71
CA LYS A 10 -2.72 -27.58 -3.80
C LYS A 10 -3.00 -26.21 -4.41
N ARG A 11 -4.25 -25.97 -4.84
CA ARG A 11 -4.67 -24.64 -5.27
C ARG A 11 -4.32 -23.69 -4.14
N LEU A 12 -3.40 -22.76 -4.40
CA LEU A 12 -3.12 -21.69 -3.46
C LEU A 12 -4.46 -21.04 -3.09
N PRO A 13 -4.71 -20.77 -1.79
CA PRO A 13 -5.93 -20.07 -1.42
C PRO A 13 -5.99 -18.79 -2.24
N LYS A 14 -7.11 -18.57 -2.95
CA LYS A 14 -7.33 -17.28 -3.63
C LYS A 14 -7.05 -16.21 -2.59
N GLN A 15 -6.09 -15.33 -2.88
CA GLN A 15 -5.85 -14.16 -2.05
C GLN A 15 -7.21 -13.49 -1.89
N LYS A 16 -7.66 -13.30 -0.65
CA LYS A 16 -8.85 -12.49 -0.41
C LYS A 16 -8.53 -11.14 -1.02
N GLU A 17 -9.31 -10.72 -2.01
CA GLU A 17 -9.30 -9.34 -2.43
C GLU A 17 -9.64 -8.53 -1.19
N GLU A 18 -8.65 -7.79 -0.68
CA GLU A 18 -8.87 -6.84 0.40
C GLU A 18 -9.80 -5.78 -0.17
N VAL A 19 -11.09 -5.92 0.16
CA VAL A 19 -12.08 -4.89 -0.14
C VAL A 19 -11.51 -3.59 0.42
N PRO A 20 -11.29 -2.55 -0.41
CA PRO A 20 -10.72 -1.30 0.07
C PRO A 20 -11.57 -0.79 1.22
N PRO A 21 -10.98 -0.11 2.23
CA PRO A 21 -11.72 0.35 3.40
C PRO A 21 -12.99 1.07 2.92
N SER A 22 -14.15 0.58 3.34
CA SER A 22 -15.43 1.18 2.95
C SER A 22 -15.37 2.67 3.29
N GLU A 23 -15.62 3.53 2.30
CA GLU A 23 -15.50 4.98 2.49
C GLU A 23 -16.29 5.39 3.75
N PRO A 24 -15.76 6.30 4.58
CA PRO A 24 -16.45 6.70 5.81
C PRO A 24 -17.84 7.21 5.43
N SER A 25 -18.86 6.62 6.05
CA SER A 25 -20.25 7.01 5.80
C SER A 25 -20.45 8.45 6.32
N ARG A 26 -20.38 9.41 5.40
CA ARG A 26 -20.55 10.85 5.66
C ARG A 26 -21.99 11.21 5.36
N ARG A 27 -22.63 11.94 6.27
CA ARG A 27 -23.97 12.48 6.06
C ARG A 27 -23.91 13.67 5.12
N VAL A 28 -24.87 13.75 4.21
CA VAL A 28 -25.00 14.84 3.23
C VAL A 28 -26.41 15.41 3.26
N ASN A 29 -26.53 16.74 3.17
CA ASN A 29 -27.80 17.47 3.09
C ASN A 29 -28.80 17.01 4.16
N ASP A 30 -29.96 16.50 3.76
CA ASP A 30 -31.07 16.10 4.64
C ASP A 30 -30.76 14.89 5.55
N GLU A 31 -29.64 14.18 5.33
CA GLU A 31 -29.16 13.14 6.25
C GLU A 31 -28.62 13.72 7.56
N ILE A 32 -28.28 15.01 7.59
CA ILE A 32 -27.80 15.74 8.76
C ILE A 32 -29.02 16.24 9.55
N PRO A 33 -29.22 15.84 10.83
CA PRO A 33 -30.38 16.28 11.61
C PRO A 33 -30.45 17.81 11.75
N GLY A 34 -31.53 18.43 11.27
CA GLY A 34 -31.63 19.90 11.15
C GLY A 34 -31.49 20.71 12.45
N ASP A 35 -31.83 20.11 13.59
CA ASP A 35 -31.73 20.72 14.93
C ASP A 35 -30.36 20.50 15.61
N LEU A 36 -29.42 19.83 14.93
CA LEU A 36 -28.05 19.65 15.41
C LEU A 36 -27.27 20.96 15.31
N GLU A 37 -26.59 21.37 16.38
CA GLU A 37 -25.57 22.43 16.32
C GLU A 37 -24.33 21.90 15.58
N VAL A 38 -23.92 22.59 14.52
CA VAL A 38 -22.79 22.24 13.67
C VAL A 38 -21.79 23.39 13.59
N LEU A 39 -20.50 23.06 13.49
CA LEU A 39 -19.51 24.03 13.04
C LEU A 39 -19.60 24.12 11.52
N PHE A 40 -20.28 25.14 11.02
CA PHE A 40 -20.39 25.45 9.60
C PHE A 40 -19.11 26.10 9.08
N VAL A 41 -18.60 25.55 7.99
CA VAL A 41 -17.49 26.11 7.21
C VAL A 41 -18.02 26.44 5.81
N GLY A 42 -17.93 27.72 5.45
CA GLY A 42 -18.29 28.20 4.12
C GLY A 42 -17.17 27.99 3.09
N ASP A 43 -17.10 28.92 2.14
CA ASP A 43 -16.00 29.00 1.17
C ASP A 43 -14.67 29.34 1.85
N GLU A 44 -13.57 29.26 1.11
CA GLU A 44 -12.21 29.43 1.60
C GLU A 44 -11.94 30.79 2.30
N GLN A 45 -12.81 31.79 2.07
CA GLN A 45 -12.74 33.12 2.68
C GLN A 45 -13.73 33.31 3.86
N THR A 46 -14.66 32.37 4.09
CA THR A 46 -15.69 32.47 5.12
C THR A 46 -15.16 31.92 6.45
N LYS A 47 -15.23 32.72 7.52
CA LYS A 47 -14.90 32.24 8.88
C LYS A 47 -15.87 31.15 9.31
N ALA A 48 -15.36 30.10 9.96
CA ALA A 48 -16.19 29.06 10.55
C ALA A 48 -17.08 29.63 11.66
N GLN A 49 -18.34 29.21 11.72
CA GLN A 49 -19.34 29.68 12.67
C GLN A 49 -20.16 28.49 13.19
N ILE A 50 -20.61 28.56 14.46
CA ILE A 50 -21.52 27.56 15.01
C ILE A 50 -22.95 28.01 14.72
N MET A 51 -23.75 27.14 14.11
CA MET A 51 -25.16 27.38 13.76
C MET A 51 -25.94 26.06 13.74
N PHE A 52 -27.26 26.12 13.59
CA PHE A 52 -28.05 24.89 13.39
C PHE A 52 -27.85 24.33 11.98
N ALA A 53 -27.85 23.01 11.84
CA ALA A 53 -27.68 22.32 10.55
C ALA A 53 -28.71 22.79 9.50
N ARG A 54 -29.95 23.07 9.91
CA ARG A 54 -31.00 23.65 9.04
C ARG A 54 -30.61 25.02 8.43
N GLU A 55 -29.85 25.84 9.15
CA GLU A 55 -29.40 27.15 8.68
C GLU A 55 -28.23 26.98 7.70
N ALA A 56 -27.25 26.12 8.06
CA ALA A 56 -26.15 25.72 7.20
C ALA A 56 -26.65 25.12 5.86
N LEU A 57 -27.71 24.32 5.90
CA LEU A 57 -28.34 23.69 4.74
C LEU A 57 -29.01 24.74 3.83
N MET A 58 -29.67 25.75 4.40
CA MET A 58 -30.17 26.90 3.62
C MET A 58 -29.05 27.71 2.96
N PHE A 59 -27.87 27.84 3.59
CA PHE A 59 -26.72 28.50 2.95
C PHE A 59 -26.16 27.68 1.79
N ALA A 60 -26.01 26.36 1.97
CA ALA A 60 -25.58 25.46 0.91
C ALA A 60 -26.53 25.47 -0.30
N GLN A 61 -27.85 25.36 -0.07
CA GLN A 61 -28.87 25.46 -1.12
C GLN A 61 -28.84 26.80 -1.87
N LYS A 62 -28.65 27.93 -1.17
CA LYS A 62 -28.51 29.26 -1.81
C LYS A 62 -27.26 29.38 -2.69
N ALA A 63 -26.20 28.66 -2.35
CA ALA A 63 -24.96 28.60 -3.13
C ALA A 63 -25.01 27.57 -4.28
N GLY A 64 -26.02 26.69 -4.31
CA GLY A 64 -26.07 25.55 -5.23
C GLY A 64 -25.04 24.46 -4.91
N LEU A 65 -24.66 24.33 -3.63
CA LEU A 65 -23.67 23.38 -3.11
C LEU A 65 -24.33 22.40 -2.12
N ASP A 66 -23.66 21.29 -1.84
CA ASP A 66 -24.08 20.31 -0.84
C ASP A 66 -23.50 20.65 0.55
N LEU A 67 -24.27 20.44 1.61
CA LEU A 67 -23.77 20.45 2.98
C LEU A 67 -23.26 19.05 3.33
N VAL A 68 -21.95 18.91 3.53
CA VAL A 68 -21.30 17.63 3.83
C VAL A 68 -20.73 17.62 5.25
N GLU A 69 -21.05 16.58 6.03
CA GLU A 69 -20.42 16.33 7.32
C GLU A 69 -19.00 15.79 7.13
N ILE A 70 -17.99 16.62 7.41
CA ILE A 70 -16.57 16.26 7.25
C ILE A 70 -16.05 15.54 8.51
N ALA A 71 -16.47 15.97 9.70
CA ALA A 71 -15.97 15.45 10.97
C ALA A 71 -17.12 15.16 11.96
N PRO A 72 -17.76 13.98 11.89
CA PRO A 72 -18.85 13.57 12.80
C PRO A 72 -18.38 13.38 14.25
N ASN A 73 -17.08 13.14 14.46
CA ASN A 73 -16.51 12.91 15.80
C ASN A 73 -16.18 14.21 16.56
N ALA A 74 -16.32 15.38 15.92
CA ALA A 74 -16.09 16.67 16.56
C ALA A 74 -17.30 17.10 17.43
N ARG A 75 -17.06 18.02 18.36
CA ARG A 75 -18.11 18.61 19.21
C ARG A 75 -18.00 20.14 19.19
N PRO A 76 -18.87 20.86 18.46
CA PRO A 76 -19.90 20.35 17.54
C PRO A 76 -19.30 19.67 16.28
N PRO A 77 -20.05 18.79 15.59
CA PRO A 77 -19.61 18.18 14.34
C PRO A 77 -19.39 19.22 13.23
N VAL A 78 -18.38 18.99 12.39
CA VAL A 78 -17.97 19.98 11.37
C VAL A 78 -18.64 19.67 10.04
N CYS A 79 -19.45 20.61 9.56
CA CYS A 79 -20.12 20.55 8.27
C CYS A 79 -19.56 21.64 7.34
N LYS A 80 -19.35 21.32 6.06
CA LYS A 80 -18.84 22.26 5.07
C LYS A 80 -19.73 22.26 3.83
N MET A 81 -19.96 23.43 3.23
CA MET A 81 -20.55 23.50 1.89
C MET A 81 -19.50 23.21 0.81
N VAL A 82 -19.76 22.22 -0.04
CA VAL A 82 -18.89 21.78 -1.15
C VAL A 82 -19.72 21.13 -2.26
N ASP A 83 -19.17 21.06 -3.48
CA ASP A 83 -19.64 20.11 -4.49
C ASP A 83 -19.22 18.69 -4.05
N TYR A 84 -20.21 17.84 -3.75
CA TYR A 84 -19.98 16.48 -3.28
C TYR A 84 -19.21 15.62 -4.28
N GLU A 85 -19.51 15.70 -5.58
CA GLU A 85 -18.82 14.89 -6.58
C GLU A 85 -17.37 15.33 -6.79
N SER A 86 -17.12 16.65 -6.81
CA SER A 86 -15.77 17.22 -6.95
C SER A 86 -14.90 16.86 -5.75
N MET A 87 -15.45 16.97 -4.52
CA MET A 87 -14.78 16.50 -3.30
C MET A 87 -14.39 15.02 -3.41
N LEU A 88 -15.34 14.17 -3.80
CA LEU A 88 -15.14 12.73 -3.91
C LEU A 88 -14.11 12.34 -4.99
N ARG A 89 -14.07 13.06 -6.12
CA ARG A 89 -13.02 12.92 -7.15
C ARG A 89 -11.65 13.29 -6.58
N ALA A 90 -11.55 14.43 -5.89
CA ALA A 90 -10.29 14.90 -5.30
C ALA A 90 -9.76 13.96 -4.19
N GLU A 91 -10.64 13.36 -3.37
CA GLU A 91 -10.24 12.37 -2.36
C GLU A 91 -9.69 11.09 -2.99
N ARG A 92 -10.36 10.56 -4.02
CA ARG A 92 -9.88 9.39 -4.78
C ARG A 92 -8.55 9.65 -5.48
N GLU A 93 -8.33 10.86 -6.00
CA GLU A 93 -7.05 11.19 -6.59
C GLU A 93 -5.95 11.27 -5.52
N LYS A 94 -6.19 11.97 -4.40
CA LYS A 94 -5.25 12.06 -3.27
C LYS A 94 -4.89 10.67 -2.72
N SER A 95 -5.86 9.78 -2.53
CA SER A 95 -5.60 8.42 -2.05
C SER A 95 -4.78 7.60 -3.05
N ARG A 96 -5.10 7.67 -4.36
CA ARG A 96 -4.33 7.04 -5.43
C ARG A 96 -2.91 7.60 -5.55
N GLN A 97 -2.71 8.90 -5.36
CA GLN A 97 -1.38 9.52 -5.33
C GLN A 97 -0.57 9.07 -4.10
N MET A 98 -1.20 8.98 -2.91
CA MET A 98 -0.56 8.47 -1.70
C MET A 98 -0.14 7.00 -1.86
N GLN A 99 -1.03 6.13 -2.36
CA GLN A 99 -0.69 4.74 -2.67
C GLN A 99 0.46 4.64 -3.67
N GLN A 100 0.48 5.45 -4.74
CA GLN A 100 1.61 5.47 -5.68
C GLN A 100 2.92 5.93 -5.04
N LYS A 101 2.89 6.92 -4.14
CA LYS A 101 4.08 7.36 -3.39
C LYS A 101 4.59 6.24 -2.48
N LEU A 102 3.69 5.58 -1.74
CA LEU A 102 4.01 4.42 -0.90
C LEU A 102 4.60 3.29 -1.73
N LEU A 103 3.98 2.89 -2.84
CA LEU A 103 4.48 1.85 -3.75
C LEU A 103 5.82 2.19 -4.40
N LYS A 104 6.07 3.47 -4.72
CA LYS A 104 7.39 3.93 -5.22
C LYS A 104 8.45 3.84 -4.11
N ASN A 105 8.10 4.17 -2.88
CA ASN A 105 9.01 4.09 -1.74
C ASN A 105 9.28 2.64 -1.31
N THR A 106 8.27 1.77 -1.25
CA THR A 106 8.47 0.35 -0.92
C THR A 106 9.25 -0.37 -2.01
N LYS A 107 8.96 -0.16 -3.31
CA LYS A 107 9.80 -0.68 -4.41
C LYS A 107 11.25 -0.17 -4.33
N LYS A 108 11.45 1.07 -3.86
CA LYS A 108 12.80 1.59 -3.58
C LYS A 108 13.47 0.94 -2.37
N VAL A 109 12.77 0.37 -1.40
CA VAL A 109 13.37 -0.24 -0.18
C VAL A 109 13.51 -1.76 -0.29
N SER A 110 12.51 -2.48 -0.81
CA SER A 110 12.40 -3.95 -0.68
C SER A 110 12.91 -4.79 -1.87
N ALA A 111 13.47 -4.17 -2.92
CA ALA A 111 14.05 -4.90 -4.04
C ALA A 111 15.37 -5.61 -3.64
N LEU A 112 15.25 -6.79 -3.05
CA LEU A 112 16.35 -7.75 -2.87
C LEU A 112 16.95 -8.06 -4.24
N LYS A 113 18.26 -7.88 -4.39
CA LYS A 113 19.00 -8.30 -5.59
C LYS A 113 19.62 -9.66 -5.33
N GLU A 114 19.26 -10.64 -6.17
CA GLU A 114 19.93 -11.94 -6.21
C GLU A 114 21.17 -11.86 -7.09
N LEU A 115 22.30 -12.37 -6.60
CA LEU A 115 23.47 -12.62 -7.43
C LEU A 115 23.78 -14.12 -7.46
N ARG A 116 23.82 -14.67 -8.68
CA ARG A 116 23.99 -16.10 -8.93
C ARG A 116 25.40 -16.40 -9.41
N PHE A 117 26.05 -17.35 -8.75
CA PHE A 117 27.38 -17.83 -9.11
C PHE A 117 27.30 -19.30 -9.53
N THR A 118 28.06 -19.64 -10.57
CA THR A 118 28.23 -20.99 -11.12
C THR A 118 29.62 -21.48 -10.75
N PRO A 119 29.83 -22.76 -10.35
CA PRO A 119 31.15 -23.27 -9.96
C PRO A 119 32.22 -23.21 -11.07
N THR A 120 31.82 -23.07 -12.34
CA THR A 120 32.71 -22.93 -13.50
C THR A 120 32.91 -21.47 -13.95
N ILE A 121 32.67 -20.49 -13.07
CA ILE A 121 32.83 -19.07 -13.40
C ILE A 121 34.29 -18.72 -13.73
N GLN A 122 34.50 -17.94 -14.79
CA GLN A 122 35.82 -17.41 -15.15
C GLN A 122 36.16 -16.20 -14.28
N GLN A 123 37.45 -16.02 -13.96
CA GLN A 123 37.95 -14.95 -13.08
C GLN A 123 37.42 -13.56 -13.47
N HIS A 124 37.42 -13.23 -14.76
CA HIS A 124 36.94 -11.93 -15.24
C HIS A 124 35.43 -11.69 -15.00
N ASP A 125 34.58 -12.70 -15.18
CA ASP A 125 33.14 -12.60 -14.88
C ASP A 125 32.88 -12.57 -13.36
N PHE A 126 33.71 -13.24 -12.58
CA PHE A 126 33.69 -13.13 -11.11
C PHE A 126 34.00 -11.70 -10.66
N ASP A 127 35.06 -11.07 -11.16
CA ASP A 127 35.45 -9.71 -10.78
C ASP A 127 34.38 -8.67 -11.17
N VAL A 128 33.76 -8.80 -12.36
CA VAL A 128 32.65 -7.93 -12.80
C VAL A 128 31.42 -8.09 -11.92
N LYS A 129 31.08 -9.32 -11.51
CA LYS A 129 29.96 -9.58 -10.59
C LYS A 129 30.26 -9.10 -9.17
N LEU A 130 31.50 -9.25 -8.70
CA LEU A 130 31.95 -8.80 -7.39
C LEU A 130 31.91 -7.27 -7.28
N LYS A 131 32.36 -6.54 -8.32
CA LYS A 131 32.24 -5.08 -8.37
C LYS A 131 30.78 -4.62 -8.23
N ARG A 132 29.86 -5.23 -9.00
CA ARG A 132 28.41 -4.96 -8.89
C ARG A 132 27.84 -5.35 -7.52
N ALA A 133 28.33 -6.42 -6.90
CA ALA A 133 27.93 -6.80 -5.55
C ALA A 133 28.33 -5.74 -4.53
N ARG A 134 29.57 -5.22 -4.59
CA ARG A 134 30.08 -4.16 -3.72
C ARG A 134 29.28 -2.87 -3.86
N GLU A 135 29.02 -2.43 -5.10
CA GLU A 135 28.16 -1.28 -5.44
C GLU A 135 26.72 -1.42 -4.90
N TRP A 136 26.25 -2.64 -4.64
CA TRP A 136 24.91 -2.87 -4.07
C TRP A 136 24.93 -3.03 -2.54
N LEU A 137 26.00 -3.61 -1.98
CA LEU A 137 26.22 -3.80 -0.55
C LEU A 137 26.38 -2.48 0.22
N GLU A 138 26.96 -1.45 -0.41
CA GLU A 138 27.06 -0.09 0.16
C GLU A 138 25.68 0.59 0.35
N VAL A 139 24.62 0.02 -0.24
CA VAL A 139 23.28 0.62 -0.23
C VAL A 139 22.21 -0.33 0.37
N ARG A 140 22.38 -1.67 0.30
CA ARG A 140 21.33 -2.67 0.59
C ARG A 140 21.87 -4.05 0.97
N GLU A 141 20.98 -4.88 1.54
CA GLU A 141 21.20 -6.32 1.72
C GLU A 141 21.18 -7.10 0.38
N LEU A 142 22.04 -8.13 0.28
CA LEU A 142 22.12 -9.06 -0.85
C LEU A 142 21.87 -10.51 -0.42
N ARG A 143 21.34 -11.32 -1.35
CA ARG A 143 21.24 -12.78 -1.19
C ARG A 143 22.06 -13.47 -2.28
N PHE A 144 22.96 -14.35 -1.86
CA PHE A 144 23.82 -15.14 -2.73
C PHE A 144 23.29 -16.57 -2.86
N PHE A 145 23.26 -17.10 -4.07
CA PHE A 145 22.98 -18.50 -4.35
C PHE A 145 24.09 -19.11 -5.21
N LEU A 146 24.67 -20.21 -4.72
CA LEU A 146 25.61 -21.06 -5.44
C LEU A 146 24.86 -22.26 -6.00
N LEU A 147 24.77 -22.35 -7.33
CA LEU A 147 24.16 -23.50 -8.01
C LEU A 147 25.22 -24.55 -8.30
N SER A 148 25.44 -25.46 -7.34
CA SER A 148 26.17 -26.71 -7.60
C SER A 148 25.30 -27.63 -8.44
N SER A 149 25.80 -28.06 -9.60
CA SER A 149 25.12 -29.04 -10.48
C SER A 149 25.35 -30.49 -10.06
N LEU A 150 26.00 -30.74 -8.91
CA LEU A 150 26.31 -32.07 -8.42
C LEU A 150 25.18 -32.59 -7.51
N GLN A 151 24.46 -33.61 -7.96
CA GLN A 151 23.81 -34.56 -7.05
C GLN A 151 24.91 -35.34 -6.30
N THR A 152 25.45 -34.74 -5.25
CA THR A 152 26.50 -35.37 -4.44
C THR A 152 25.87 -36.32 -3.44
N ASN A 153 25.97 -37.63 -3.70
CA ASN A 153 25.57 -38.65 -2.73
C ASN A 153 26.41 -38.52 -1.46
N PHE A 154 25.77 -38.14 -0.35
CA PHE A 154 26.44 -37.86 0.92
C PHE A 154 26.52 -39.13 1.79
N HIS A 155 27.39 -40.07 1.42
CA HIS A 155 27.76 -41.21 2.28
C HIS A 155 29.21 -41.66 2.05
N GLN A 156 29.91 -41.89 3.17
CA GLN A 156 31.35 -42.21 3.28
C GLN A 156 32.24 -40.99 2.90
N LEU A 157 33.26 -40.59 3.68
CA LEU A 157 34.03 -41.32 4.70
C LEU A 157 34.10 -40.55 6.04
N ARG A 158 33.99 -41.27 7.17
CA ARG A 158 34.56 -40.87 8.46
C ARG A 158 35.76 -41.78 8.72
N THR A 159 36.76 -41.29 9.46
CA THR A 159 38.03 -41.98 9.80
C THR A 159 38.92 -42.25 8.59
N THR A 160 40.25 -42.13 8.66
CA THR A 160 41.14 -41.50 9.66
C THR A 160 41.78 -40.23 9.01
N GLU A 161 42.79 -39.51 9.50
CA GLU A 161 43.67 -39.60 10.68
C GLU A 161 44.18 -38.20 11.07
N LEU A 162 45.02 -38.07 12.10
CA LEU A 162 45.87 -36.91 12.36
C LEU A 162 47.24 -37.41 12.85
N GLY A 163 48.31 -36.88 12.26
CA GLY A 163 49.70 -36.99 12.70
C GLY A 163 50.36 -35.62 12.66
#